data_AF-A0A847BJD3-F1
#
_entry.id   AF-A0A847BJD3-F1
#
_cell.length_a   1.000
_cell.length_b   1.000
_cell.length_c   1.000
_cell.angle_alpha   90.00
_cell.angle_beta   90.00
_cell.angle_gamma   90.00
#
_symmetry.space_group_name_H-M   'P 1'
#
loop_
_entity.id
_entity.type
_entity.pdbx_description
1 polymer ?
#
loop_
_entity_poly.entity_id
_entity_poly.type
_entity_poly.pdbx_seq_one_letter_code
_entity_poly.pdbx_strand_id
1 'polypeptide(L)'
;IEQLRAWLDKSLAQVVPKSALGKALHYLNGQWTRLTRFLDDGLIPLDNNPAENAIRPFVVGRKNWLFSHTPSGAHASAAIYSLIETAKANGLVPYQYLQFVFETLPTLGEEGDLEALLPWRWKETLPL
;
A
#
# COMPACT_ATOMS: atom_id res chain seq x y z
N ILE A 1 -17.52 13.79 -12.48
CA ILE A 1 -17.13 14.09 -11.08
C ILE A 1 -17.72 15.41 -10.57
N GLU A 2 -17.73 16.47 -11.37
CA GLU A 2 -18.35 17.76 -11.01
C GLU A 2 -19.82 17.64 -10.59
N GLN A 3 -20.62 16.86 -11.33
CA GLN A 3 -22.02 16.60 -10.97
C GLN A 3 -22.17 15.94 -9.59
N LEU A 4 -21.27 15.00 -9.25
CA LEU A 4 -21.25 14.35 -7.94
C LEU A 4 -20.84 15.33 -6.84
N ARG A 5 -19.90 16.25 -7.12
CA ARG A 5 -19.50 17.31 -6.19
C ARG A 5 -20.67 18.24 -5.88
N ALA A 6 -21.34 18.75 -6.92
CA ALA A 6 -22.49 19.63 -6.79
C ALA A 6 -23.63 18.96 -6.01
N TRP A 7 -23.88 17.66 -6.27
CA TRP A 7 -24.83 16.87 -5.49
C TRP A 7 -24.42 16.77 -4.02
N LEU A 8 -23.16 16.46 -3.73
CA LEU A 8 -22.65 16.34 -2.36
C LEU A 8 -22.81 17.67 -1.59
N ASP A 9 -22.44 18.79 -2.20
CA ASP A 9 -22.56 20.12 -1.60
C ASP A 9 -24.01 20.45 -1.25
N LYS A 10 -24.95 20.13 -2.15
CA LYS A 10 -26.39 20.27 -1.90
C LYS A 10 -26.87 19.35 -0.77
N SER A 11 -26.45 18.09 -0.77
CA SER A 11 -26.86 17.10 0.22
C SER A 11 -26.35 17.44 1.62
N LEU A 12 -25.14 17.97 1.75
CA LEU A 12 -24.57 18.40 3.05
C LEU A 12 -25.41 19.46 3.75
N ALA A 13 -26.04 20.37 2.99
CA ALA A 13 -26.92 21.40 3.55
C ALA A 13 -28.27 20.86 4.06
N GLN A 14 -28.65 19.64 3.65
CA GLN A 14 -29.97 19.05 3.93
C GLN A 14 -29.94 17.97 5.01
N VAL A 15 -28.76 17.49 5.40
CA VAL A 15 -28.62 16.40 6.36
C VAL A 15 -28.26 16.90 7.75
N VAL A 16 -28.82 16.25 8.77
CA VAL A 16 -28.40 16.48 10.15
C VAL A 16 -26.99 15.88 10.34
N PRO A 17 -25.95 16.65 10.74
CA PRO A 17 -24.57 16.18 10.76
C PRO A 17 -24.32 14.92 11.60
N LYS A 18 -25.08 14.75 12.69
CA LYS A 18 -24.93 13.60 13.60
C LYS A 18 -25.68 12.34 13.14
N SER A 19 -26.53 12.44 12.12
CA SER A 19 -27.21 11.27 11.53
C SER A 19 -26.21 10.34 10.84
N ALA A 20 -26.59 9.07 10.63
CA ALA A 20 -25.74 8.11 9.91
C ALA A 20 -25.37 8.62 8.50
N LEU A 21 -26.35 9.16 7.77
CA LEU A 21 -26.15 9.76 6.46
C LEU A 21 -25.27 11.02 6.54
N GLY A 22 -25.53 11.89 7.51
CA GLY A 22 -24.72 13.11 7.72
C GLY A 22 -23.24 12.78 7.98
N LYS A 23 -22.96 11.79 8.83
CA LYS A 23 -21.59 11.30 9.07
C LYS A 23 -20.93 10.79 7.79
N ALA A 24 -21.65 9.99 6.99
CA ALA A 24 -21.12 9.44 5.75
C ALA A 24 -20.81 10.53 4.71
N LEU A 25 -21.70 11.51 4.53
CA LEU A 25 -21.49 12.61 3.59
C LEU A 25 -20.36 13.55 4.03
N HIS A 26 -20.26 13.85 5.33
CA HIS A 26 -19.14 14.63 5.85
C HIS A 26 -17.80 13.88 5.70
N TYR A 27 -17.80 12.56 5.91
CA TYR A 27 -16.61 11.75 5.65
C TYR A 27 -16.22 11.78 4.19
N LEU A 28 -17.16 11.56 3.26
CA LEU A 28 -16.94 11.67 1.82
C LEU A 28 -16.38 13.06 1.45
N ASN A 29 -16.94 14.14 2.00
CA ASN A 29 -16.46 15.49 1.77
C ASN A 29 -15.03 15.71 2.27
N GLY A 30 -14.71 15.24 3.47
CA GLY A 30 -13.36 15.34 4.04
C GLY A 30 -12.32 14.50 3.27
N GLN A 31 -12.73 13.41 2.63
CA GLN A 31 -11.87 12.56 1.81
C GLN A 31 -11.85 12.95 0.33
N TRP A 32 -12.62 13.95 -0.09
CA TRP A 32 -12.84 14.27 -1.50
C TRP A 32 -11.53 14.40 -2.30
N THR A 33 -10.59 15.23 -1.81
CA THR A 33 -9.30 15.43 -2.46
C THR A 33 -8.54 14.13 -2.67
N ARG A 34 -8.60 13.18 -1.72
CA ARG A 34 -7.92 11.87 -1.84
C ARG A 34 -8.62 10.96 -2.83
N LEU A 35 -9.96 10.92 -2.78
CA LEU A 35 -10.78 10.11 -3.66
C LEU A 35 -10.74 10.57 -5.12
N THR A 36 -10.42 11.84 -5.40
CA THR A 36 -10.32 12.36 -6.78
C THR A 36 -8.89 12.42 -7.31
N ARG A 37 -7.86 12.00 -6.55
CA ARG A 37 -6.45 12.11 -6.99
C ARG A 37 -6.14 11.35 -8.28
N PHE A 38 -6.82 10.25 -8.55
CA PHE A 38 -6.64 9.49 -9.79
C PHE A 38 -6.99 10.28 -11.05
N LEU A 39 -7.73 11.40 -10.93
CA LEU A 39 -8.00 12.31 -12.04
C LEU A 39 -6.78 13.17 -12.40
N ASP A 40 -5.89 13.40 -11.44
CA ASP A 40 -4.68 14.21 -11.62
C ASP A 40 -3.51 13.36 -12.17
N ASP A 41 -3.45 12.08 -11.79
CA ASP A 41 -2.37 11.15 -12.13
C ASP A 41 -2.92 9.76 -12.48
N GLY A 42 -2.75 9.35 -13.73
CA GLY A 42 -3.20 8.06 -14.25
C GLY A 42 -2.43 6.85 -13.70
N LEU A 43 -1.32 7.06 -12.99
CA LEU A 43 -0.62 6.00 -12.25
C LEU A 43 -1.33 5.63 -10.95
N ILE A 44 -2.20 6.51 -10.43
CA ILE A 44 -2.98 6.25 -9.22
C ILE A 44 -4.22 5.44 -9.60
N PRO A 45 -4.39 4.22 -9.07
CA PRO A 45 -5.58 3.43 -9.35
C PRO A 45 -6.86 4.11 -8.82
N LEU A 46 -7.98 3.90 -9.51
CA LEU A 46 -9.30 4.41 -9.10
C LEU A 46 -9.74 3.86 -7.74
N ASP A 47 -9.36 2.63 -7.44
CA ASP A 47 -9.70 1.93 -6.20
C ASP A 47 -8.46 1.44 -5.46
N ASN A 48 -8.64 1.07 -4.20
CA ASN A 48 -7.57 0.54 -3.36
C ASN A 48 -7.51 -1.00 -3.37
N ASN A 49 -8.20 -1.68 -4.29
CA ASN A 49 -8.26 -3.14 -4.31
C ASN A 49 -6.87 -3.79 -4.37
N PRO A 50 -5.88 -3.29 -5.14
CA PRO A 50 -4.53 -3.87 -5.12
C PRO A 50 -3.90 -3.85 -3.73
N ALA A 51 -4.01 -2.73 -3.01
CA ALA A 51 -3.47 -2.60 -1.66
C ALA A 51 -4.23 -3.49 -0.65
N GLU A 52 -5.55 -3.57 -0.75
CA GLU A 52 -6.35 -4.46 0.10
C GLU A 52 -6.06 -5.94 -0.16
N ASN A 53 -5.87 -6.32 -1.43
CA ASN A 53 -5.48 -7.67 -1.81
C ASN A 53 -4.09 -8.02 -1.29
N ALA A 54 -3.14 -7.07 -1.32
CA ALA A 54 -1.77 -7.27 -0.82
C ALA A 54 -1.72 -7.47 0.70
N ILE A 55 -2.53 -6.74 1.48
CA ILE A 55 -2.54 -6.87 2.95
C ILE A 55 -3.37 -8.06 3.45
N ARG A 56 -4.32 -8.57 2.65
CA ARG A 56 -5.24 -9.63 3.06
C ARG A 56 -4.54 -10.93 3.54
N PRO A 57 -3.52 -11.47 2.85
CA PRO A 57 -2.79 -12.66 3.32
C PRO A 57 -2.19 -12.46 4.72
N PHE A 58 -1.62 -11.29 5.00
CA PHE A 58 -1.09 -10.96 6.33
C PHE A 58 -2.19 -10.92 7.39
N VAL A 59 -3.32 -10.27 7.09
CA VAL A 59 -4.47 -10.15 8.01
C VAL A 59 -5.09 -11.51 8.35
N VAL A 60 -5.16 -12.41 7.38
CA VAL A 60 -5.63 -13.79 7.58
C VAL A 60 -4.59 -14.61 8.33
N GLY A 61 -3.32 -14.52 7.92
CA GLY A 61 -2.20 -15.28 8.49
C GLY A 61 -1.96 -14.96 9.96
N ARG A 62 -1.97 -13.68 10.36
CA ARG A 62 -1.71 -13.27 11.76
C ARG A 62 -2.69 -13.85 12.78
N LYS A 63 -3.88 -14.28 12.36
CA LYS A 63 -4.83 -14.99 13.25
C LYS A 63 -4.35 -16.41 13.59
N ASN A 64 -3.51 -17.00 12.74
CA ASN A 64 -3.02 -18.37 12.83
C ASN A 64 -1.55 -18.46 13.27
N TRP A 65 -0.83 -17.33 13.35
CA TRP A 65 0.56 -17.31 13.79
C TRP A 65 0.64 -17.24 15.32
N LEU A 66 1.16 -18.30 15.92
CA LEU A 66 1.49 -18.31 17.33
C LEU A 66 2.51 -17.20 17.62
N PHE A 67 2.33 -16.51 18.75
CA PHE A 67 3.24 -15.46 19.24
C PHE A 67 3.29 -14.14 18.45
N SER A 68 2.35 -13.89 17.53
CA SER A 68 2.20 -12.60 16.82
C SER A 68 1.47 -11.52 17.66
N HIS A 69 1.92 -11.26 18.89
CA HIS A 69 1.21 -10.39 19.85
C HIS A 69 2.00 -9.16 20.32
N THR A 70 3.18 -8.88 19.75
CA THR A 70 4.00 -7.73 20.17
C THR A 70 4.04 -6.65 19.08
N PRO A 71 4.10 -5.35 19.46
CA PRO A 71 4.29 -4.27 18.50
C PRO A 71 5.57 -4.44 17.65
N SER A 72 6.64 -4.93 18.26
CA SER A 72 7.91 -5.22 17.56
C SER A 72 7.73 -6.31 16.49
N GLY A 73 7.06 -7.42 16.81
CA GLY A 73 6.75 -8.47 15.84
C GLY A 73 5.84 -7.99 14.71
N ALA A 74 4.87 -7.13 15.02
CA ALA A 74 4.01 -6.51 14.01
C ALA A 74 4.82 -5.61 13.05
N HIS A 75 5.77 -4.82 13.58
CA HIS A 75 6.65 -3.98 12.79
C HIS A 75 7.59 -4.79 11.88
N ALA A 76 8.23 -5.83 12.43
CA ALA A 76 9.09 -6.73 11.66
C ALA A 76 8.31 -7.42 10.53
N SER A 77 7.09 -7.90 10.83
CA SER A 77 6.25 -8.53 9.81
C SER A 77 5.83 -7.53 8.74
N ALA A 78 5.44 -6.31 9.12
CA ALA A 78 5.08 -5.27 8.15
C ALA A 78 6.24 -4.94 7.20
N ALA A 79 7.47 -4.88 7.70
CA ALA A 79 8.66 -4.64 6.87
C ALA A 79 8.86 -5.76 5.83
N ILE A 80 8.83 -7.03 6.25
CA ILE A 80 9.03 -8.17 5.34
C ILE A 80 7.89 -8.29 4.32
N TYR A 81 6.63 -8.16 4.74
CA TYR A 81 5.51 -8.20 3.80
C TYR A 81 5.54 -7.03 2.82
N SER A 82 5.98 -5.84 3.24
CA SER A 82 6.15 -4.70 2.34
C SER A 82 7.18 -4.99 1.26
N LEU A 83 8.33 -5.60 1.61
CA LEU A 83 9.34 -6.01 0.62
C LEU A 83 8.78 -7.03 -0.37
N ILE A 84 8.07 -8.05 0.12
CA ILE A 84 7.48 -9.11 -0.71
C ILE A 84 6.43 -8.55 -1.67
N GLU A 85 5.50 -7.72 -1.17
CA GLU A 85 4.44 -7.16 -2.00
C GLU A 85 4.98 -6.12 -3.00
N THR A 86 6.05 -5.39 -2.63
CA THR A 86 6.75 -4.49 -3.57
C THR A 86 7.46 -5.28 -4.66
N ALA A 87 8.09 -6.41 -4.34
CA ALA A 87 8.70 -7.30 -5.33
C ALA A 87 7.65 -7.82 -6.33
N LYS A 88 6.52 -8.31 -5.83
CA LYS A 88 5.39 -8.73 -6.69
C LYS A 88 4.88 -7.61 -7.57
N ALA A 89 4.71 -6.40 -7.02
CA ALA A 89 4.24 -5.23 -7.77
C ALA A 89 5.19 -4.84 -8.91
N ASN A 90 6.48 -5.18 -8.80
CA ASN A 90 7.49 -4.99 -9.84
C ASN A 90 7.66 -6.21 -10.77
N GLY A 91 6.80 -7.24 -10.65
CA GLY A 91 6.83 -8.43 -11.48
C GLY A 91 7.89 -9.47 -11.08
N LEU A 92 8.47 -9.35 -9.89
CA LEU A 92 9.50 -10.26 -9.40
C LEU A 92 8.93 -11.47 -8.68
N VAL A 93 9.64 -12.59 -8.78
CA VAL A 93 9.44 -13.74 -7.90
C VAL A 93 10.02 -13.39 -6.52
N PRO A 94 9.21 -13.28 -5.45
CA PRO A 94 9.68 -12.77 -4.17
C PRO A 94 10.83 -13.56 -3.56
N TYR A 95 10.85 -14.87 -3.76
CA TYR A 95 11.92 -15.74 -3.28
C TYR A 95 13.28 -15.37 -3.91
N GLN A 96 13.33 -15.23 -5.24
CA GLN A 96 14.55 -14.86 -5.96
C GLN A 96 15.02 -13.45 -5.57
N TYR A 97 14.08 -12.52 -5.47
CA TYR A 97 14.38 -11.15 -5.01
C TYR A 97 14.99 -11.14 -3.61
N LEU A 98 14.38 -11.82 -2.64
CA LEU A 98 14.91 -11.87 -1.28
C LEU A 98 16.26 -12.58 -1.20
N GLN A 99 16.45 -13.66 -1.96
CA GLN A 99 17.74 -14.34 -2.06
C GLN A 99 18.82 -13.38 -2.57
N PHE A 100 18.57 -12.68 -3.67
CA PHE A 100 19.48 -11.68 -4.21
C PHE A 100 19.81 -10.59 -3.19
N VAL A 101 18.81 -10.04 -2.49
CA VAL A 101 19.02 -9.02 -1.45
C VAL A 101 19.90 -9.57 -0.33
N PHE A 102 19.63 -10.77 0.17
CA PHE A 102 20.40 -11.36 1.28
C PHE A 102 21.82 -11.78 0.89
N GLU A 103 22.05 -12.16 -0.37
CA GLU A 103 23.37 -12.49 -0.89
C GLU A 103 24.21 -11.24 -1.21
N THR A 104 23.57 -10.17 -1.67
CA THR A 104 24.25 -8.94 -2.14
C THR A 104 24.43 -7.90 -1.03
N LEU A 105 23.49 -7.80 -0.09
CA LEU A 105 23.57 -6.81 1.00
C LEU A 105 24.88 -6.91 1.82
N PRO A 106 25.39 -8.11 2.18
CA PRO A 106 26.65 -8.22 2.90
C PRO A 106 27.89 -7.84 2.07
N THR A 107 27.80 -7.82 0.74
CA THR A 107 28.94 -7.57 -0.17
C THR A 107 29.10 -6.10 -0.56
N LEU A 108 28.05 -5.28 -0.34
CA LEU A 108 28.00 -3.86 -0.70
C LEU A 108 28.99 -2.97 0.10
N GLY A 109 29.41 -3.38 1.30
CA GLY A 109 30.26 -2.56 2.17
C GLY A 109 29.54 -1.31 2.71
N GLU A 110 30.26 -0.44 3.44
CA GLU A 110 29.65 0.76 4.07
C GLU A 110 29.23 1.85 3.07
N GLU A 111 29.88 1.93 1.91
CA GLU A 111 29.59 2.90 0.85
C GLU A 111 28.69 2.33 -0.28
N GLY A 112 28.17 1.12 -0.09
CA GLY A 112 27.42 0.43 -1.14
C GLY A 112 26.06 1.04 -1.45
N ASP A 113 25.68 1.02 -2.72
CA ASP A 113 24.41 1.54 -3.20
C ASP A 113 23.24 0.59 -2.84
N LEU A 114 22.51 0.93 -1.77
CA LEU A 114 21.29 0.23 -1.38
C LEU A 114 20.18 0.36 -2.42
N GLU A 115 20.18 1.40 -3.27
CA GLU A 115 19.15 1.55 -4.30
C GLU A 115 19.24 0.47 -5.37
N ALA A 116 20.43 -0.08 -5.59
CA ALA A 116 20.63 -1.23 -6.47
C ALA A 116 19.82 -2.46 -6.01
N LEU A 117 19.53 -2.56 -4.72
CA LEU A 117 18.73 -3.66 -4.16
C LEU A 117 17.22 -3.45 -4.31
N LEU A 118 16.75 -2.29 -4.78
CA LEU A 118 15.32 -1.98 -4.81
C LEU A 118 14.60 -2.72 -5.95
N PRO A 119 13.36 -3.21 -5.72
CA PRO A 119 12.66 -4.06 -6.68
C PRO A 119 12.41 -3.47 -8.06
N TRP A 120 12.38 -2.15 -8.20
CA TRP A 120 12.17 -1.46 -9.48
C TRP A 120 13.44 -1.31 -10.32
N ARG A 121 14.63 -1.54 -9.75
CA ARG A 121 15.91 -1.56 -10.48
C ARG A 121 16.28 -2.93 -11.05
N TRP A 122 15.37 -3.91 -10.94
CA TRP A 122 15.65 -5.32 -11.18
C TRP A 122 16.20 -5.69 -12.56
N LYS A 123 15.88 -4.90 -13.61
CA LYS A 123 16.42 -5.12 -14.96
C LYS A 123 17.94 -4.92 -15.02
N GLU A 124 18.49 -4.21 -14.05
CA GLU A 124 19.93 -3.94 -13.93
C GLU A 124 20.60 -4.86 -12.91
N THR A 125 19.83 -5.48 -12.00
CA THR A 125 20.38 -6.11 -10.78
C THR A 125 20.13 -7.61 -10.62
N LEU A 126 19.14 -8.22 -11.28
CA LEU A 126 18.94 -9.67 -11.25
C LEU A 126 19.48 -10.34 -12.53
N PRO A 127 20.50 -11.22 -12.47
CA PRO A 127 20.83 -12.06 -13.60
C PRO A 127 19.67 -13.03 -13.86
N LEU A 128 19.15 -13.05 -15.10
CA LEU A 128 18.15 -14.00 -15.58
C LEU A 128 18.65 -15.44 -15.49
#